data_AF-W9Z1J9-F1
#
_entry.id   AF-W9Z1J9-F1
#
_cell.length_a   1.000
_cell.length_b   1.000
_cell.length_c   1.000
_cell.angle_alpha   90.00
_cell.angle_beta   90.00
_cell.angle_gamma   90.00
#
_symmetry.space_group_name_H-M   'P 1'
#
loop_
_entity.id
_entity.type
_entity.pdbx_description
1 polymer ?
#
loop_
_entity_poly.entity_id
_entity_poly.type
_entity_poly.pdbx_seq_one_letter_code
_entity_poly.pdbx_strand_id
1 'polypeptide(L)'
;MADQEQQQQLPEAPFPAPPPFWKHFTVANEDRLKQIEATEGSSPAKLPLPLAYLRPPPAPPASAEYYTTFGQKQVIDPTKPSSLPREQLLFNPDDPNLNHAVLLSRLTKSLLLNFLELTSILSLDPTKHVEKMEDIRQLVLNIHVVINMYRPHQARESVKEMLEEVLVNGQKEIDECDRLKERVDGFLRSVGELKTAHATDGQLPADGSPAPQATDNAKLEEQRKLWKLIHETTD
;
A
#
# COMPACT_ATOMS: atom_id res chain seq x y z
N MET A 1 22.93 -26.99 -57.94
CA MET A 1 23.68 -26.38 -56.83
C MET A 1 22.68 -25.49 -56.12
N ALA A 2 22.16 -25.93 -54.97
CA ALA A 2 21.20 -25.15 -54.19
C ALA A 2 22.00 -24.50 -53.06
N ASP A 3 22.04 -23.17 -53.08
CA ASP A 3 22.68 -22.37 -52.05
C ASP A 3 22.05 -22.68 -50.69
N GLN A 4 22.86 -23.20 -49.78
CA GLN A 4 22.51 -23.26 -48.37
C GLN A 4 22.53 -21.84 -47.84
N GLU A 5 21.36 -21.25 -47.64
CA GLU A 5 21.21 -20.03 -46.86
C GLU A 5 21.71 -20.31 -45.44
N GLN A 6 22.97 -19.95 -45.19
CA GLN A 6 23.55 -19.92 -43.85
C GLN A 6 22.65 -19.01 -42.99
N GLN A 7 21.95 -19.60 -42.03
CA GLN A 7 21.39 -18.86 -40.90
C GLN A 7 22.56 -18.13 -40.24
N GLN A 8 22.66 -16.83 -40.51
CA GLN A 8 23.56 -15.93 -39.81
C GLN A 8 23.27 -16.06 -38.33
N GLN A 9 24.15 -16.75 -37.60
CA GLN A 9 24.14 -16.77 -36.15
C GLN A 9 24.47 -15.35 -35.70
N LEU A 10 23.43 -14.57 -35.43
CA LEU A 10 23.58 -13.28 -34.77
C LEU A 10 24.32 -13.51 -33.44
N PRO A 11 25.28 -12.65 -33.08
CA PRO A 11 25.96 -12.73 -31.79
C PRO A 11 24.90 -12.77 -30.67
N GLU A 12 25.02 -13.77 -29.81
CA GLU A 12 24.08 -14.05 -28.72
C GLU A 12 24.00 -12.79 -27.84
N ALA A 13 22.90 -12.05 -27.97
CA ALA A 13 22.69 -10.86 -27.17
C ALA A 13 22.72 -11.24 -25.68
N PRO A 14 23.26 -10.40 -24.79
CA PRO A 14 23.36 -10.72 -23.36
C PRO A 14 21.98 -10.91 -22.68
N PHE A 15 20.89 -10.55 -23.36
CA PHE A 15 19.53 -10.72 -22.89
C PHE A 15 18.72 -11.54 -23.89
N PRO A 16 17.83 -12.43 -23.41
CA PRO A 16 16.97 -13.20 -24.29
C PRO A 16 16.07 -12.25 -25.10
N ALA A 17 15.77 -12.63 -26.34
CA ALA A 17 14.79 -11.92 -27.14
C ALA A 17 13.44 -11.87 -26.41
N PRO A 18 12.66 -10.78 -26.55
CA PRO A 18 11.36 -10.68 -25.93
C PRO A 18 10.44 -11.81 -26.41
N PRO A 19 9.49 -12.27 -25.57
CA PRO A 19 8.60 -13.37 -25.91
C PRO A 19 7.85 -13.15 -27.24
N PRO A 20 7.72 -14.17 -28.11
CA PRO A 20 7.29 -13.99 -29.50
C PRO A 20 5.88 -13.41 -29.67
N PHE A 21 5.07 -13.40 -28.60
CA PHE A 21 3.71 -12.87 -28.63
C PHE A 21 3.64 -11.36 -28.93
N TRP A 22 4.74 -10.60 -28.74
CA TRP A 22 4.80 -9.16 -29.05
C TRP A 22 4.43 -8.86 -30.51
N LYS A 23 4.70 -9.79 -31.44
CA LYS A 23 4.38 -9.65 -32.87
C LYS A 23 2.88 -9.55 -33.16
N HIS A 24 2.04 -9.99 -32.23
CA HIS A 24 0.60 -9.95 -32.39
C HIS A 24 -0.04 -8.63 -31.94
N PHE A 25 0.72 -7.77 -31.24
CA PHE A 25 0.32 -6.42 -30.83
C PHE A 25 0.39 -5.45 -32.01
N THR A 26 -0.60 -5.55 -32.90
CA THR A 26 -0.79 -4.67 -34.06
C THR A 26 -2.11 -3.94 -33.95
N VAL A 27 -2.18 -2.71 -34.47
CA VAL A 27 -3.39 -1.88 -34.47
C VAL A 27 -4.60 -2.62 -35.06
N ALA A 28 -4.39 -3.35 -36.15
CA ALA A 28 -5.44 -4.15 -36.79
C ALA A 28 -5.99 -5.27 -35.90
N ASN A 29 -5.14 -5.90 -35.08
CA ASN A 29 -5.57 -6.95 -34.16
C ASN A 29 -6.27 -6.36 -32.92
N GLU A 30 -5.82 -5.20 -32.44
CA GLU A 30 -6.47 -4.48 -31.35
C GLU A 30 -7.89 -4.01 -31.74
N ASP A 31 -8.05 -3.47 -32.94
CA ASP A 31 -9.37 -3.03 -33.44
C ASP A 31 -10.32 -4.22 -33.62
N ARG A 32 -9.81 -5.35 -34.12
CA ARG A 32 -10.59 -6.60 -34.20
C ARG A 32 -11.01 -7.09 -32.82
N LEU A 33 -10.13 -7.02 -31.82
CA LEU A 33 -10.46 -7.41 -30.45
C LEU A 33 -11.57 -6.52 -29.87
N LYS A 34 -11.49 -5.20 -30.04
CA LYS A 34 -12.52 -4.25 -29.60
C LYS A 34 -13.88 -4.51 -30.24
N GLN A 35 -13.90 -4.84 -31.53
CA GLN A 35 -15.14 -5.19 -32.25
C GLN A 35 -15.79 -6.46 -31.70
N ILE A 36 -14.98 -7.49 -31.41
CA ILE A 36 -15.46 -8.74 -30.81
C ILE A 36 -15.97 -8.48 -29.40
N GLU A 37 -15.25 -7.72 -28.59
CA GLU A 37 -15.65 -7.36 -27.22
C GLU A 37 -16.96 -6.55 -27.17
N ALA A 38 -17.18 -5.68 -28.16
CA ALA A 38 -18.44 -4.95 -28.32
C ALA A 38 -19.61 -5.84 -28.73
N THR A 39 -19.35 -6.95 -29.43
CA THR A 39 -20.39 -7.85 -29.98
C THR A 39 -20.72 -9.01 -29.04
N GLU A 40 -19.70 -9.64 -28.44
CA GLU A 40 -19.82 -10.89 -27.65
C GLU A 40 -19.61 -10.66 -26.14
N GLY A 41 -19.39 -9.41 -25.71
CA GLY A 41 -19.05 -9.07 -24.34
C GLY A 41 -17.60 -9.39 -23.97
N SER A 42 -17.23 -9.13 -22.71
CA SER A 42 -15.83 -9.24 -22.24
C SER A 42 -15.23 -10.66 -22.29
N SER A 43 -16.06 -11.71 -22.43
CA SER A 43 -15.65 -13.11 -22.27
C SER A 43 -16.06 -14.05 -23.43
N PRO A 44 -15.64 -13.81 -24.68
CA PRO A 44 -15.82 -14.78 -25.76
C PRO A 44 -15.00 -16.05 -25.52
N ALA A 45 -15.66 -17.20 -25.69
CA ALA A 45 -15.04 -18.51 -25.55
C ALA A 45 -14.22 -18.86 -26.80
N LYS A 46 -12.88 -18.83 -26.65
CA LYS A 46 -11.83 -19.18 -27.64
C LYS A 46 -11.65 -18.16 -28.78
N LEU A 47 -10.88 -17.11 -28.50
CA LEU A 47 -10.31 -16.24 -29.52
C LEU A 47 -9.23 -16.97 -30.36
N PRO A 48 -9.04 -16.58 -31.64
CA PRO A 48 -7.89 -17.00 -32.43
C PRO A 48 -6.58 -16.68 -31.70
N LEU A 49 -5.56 -17.54 -31.84
CA LEU A 49 -4.27 -17.43 -31.14
C LEU A 49 -3.66 -16.01 -31.17
N PRO A 50 -3.64 -15.28 -32.32
CA PRO A 50 -3.12 -13.91 -32.38
C PRO A 50 -3.89 -12.90 -31.53
N LEU A 51 -5.21 -13.06 -31.38
CA LEU A 51 -6.06 -12.18 -30.58
C LEU A 51 -6.06 -12.59 -29.09
N ALA A 52 -5.85 -13.88 -28.81
CA ALA A 52 -5.75 -14.38 -27.45
C ALA A 52 -4.54 -13.79 -26.70
N TYR A 53 -3.42 -13.55 -27.38
CA TYR A 53 -2.23 -12.93 -26.79
C TYR A 53 -2.39 -11.46 -26.39
N LEU A 54 -3.41 -10.77 -26.93
CA LEU A 54 -3.71 -9.39 -26.55
C LEU A 54 -4.43 -9.31 -25.20
N ARG A 55 -4.92 -10.44 -24.69
CA ARG A 55 -5.50 -10.51 -23.35
C ARG A 55 -4.48 -11.02 -22.35
N PRO A 56 -4.54 -10.54 -21.11
CA PRO A 56 -3.82 -11.17 -20.02
C PRO A 56 -4.15 -12.67 -19.97
N PRO A 57 -3.15 -13.54 -19.71
CA PRO A 57 -3.44 -14.95 -19.48
C PRO A 57 -4.43 -15.09 -18.31
N PRO A 58 -5.26 -16.15 -18.32
CA PRO A 58 -6.16 -16.40 -17.20
C PRO A 58 -5.37 -16.49 -15.90
N ALA A 59 -5.97 -16.02 -14.80
CA ALA A 59 -5.39 -16.19 -13.49
C ALA A 59 -5.05 -17.67 -13.25
N PRO A 60 -3.97 -17.98 -12.50
CA PRO A 60 -3.68 -19.35 -12.09
C PRO A 60 -4.94 -19.99 -11.49
N PRO A 61 -5.23 -21.27 -11.79
CA PRO A 61 -6.41 -21.92 -11.25
C PRO A 61 -6.37 -21.88 -9.71
N ALA A 62 -7.52 -21.73 -9.05
CA ALA A 62 -7.60 -21.69 -7.59
C ALA A 62 -7.04 -22.95 -6.91
N SER A 63 -6.92 -24.07 -7.65
CA SER A 63 -6.29 -25.31 -7.21
C SER A 63 -4.76 -25.31 -7.34
N ALA A 64 -4.15 -24.29 -7.95
CA ALA A 64 -2.71 -24.22 -8.06
C ALA A 64 -2.10 -24.03 -6.67
N GLU A 65 -1.25 -24.94 -6.23
CA GLU A 65 -0.52 -24.79 -4.97
C GLU A 65 0.74 -23.94 -5.15
N TYR A 66 1.27 -23.87 -6.37
CA TYR A 66 2.52 -23.21 -6.69
C TYR A 66 2.41 -22.31 -7.92
N TYR A 67 3.17 -21.22 -7.94
CA TYR A 67 3.42 -20.39 -9.12
C TYR A 67 4.93 -20.23 -9.34
N THR A 68 5.36 -20.11 -10.59
CA THR A 68 6.80 -19.98 -10.91
C THR A 68 7.19 -18.52 -11.02
N THR A 69 8.13 -18.09 -10.17
CA THR A 69 8.75 -16.75 -10.24
C THR A 69 10.25 -16.93 -10.38
N PHE A 70 10.87 -16.34 -11.40
CA PHE A 70 12.32 -16.44 -11.66
C PHE A 70 12.86 -17.89 -11.67
N GLY A 71 12.07 -18.84 -12.18
CA GLY A 71 12.42 -20.26 -12.22
C GLY A 71 12.23 -21.02 -10.89
N GLN A 72 11.81 -20.34 -9.82
CA GLN A 72 11.51 -20.97 -8.53
C GLN A 72 10.01 -21.16 -8.33
N LYS A 73 9.62 -22.32 -7.80
CA LYS A 73 8.23 -22.61 -7.39
C LYS A 73 7.98 -21.91 -6.05
N GLN A 74 7.05 -20.98 -6.05
CA GLN A 74 6.57 -20.27 -4.86
C GLN A 74 5.21 -20.84 -4.47
N VAL A 75 4.98 -21.08 -3.18
CA VAL A 75 3.67 -21.53 -2.67
C VAL A 75 2.69 -20.35 -2.69
N ILE A 76 1.46 -20.58 -3.18
CA ILE A 76 0.42 -19.54 -3.26
C ILE A 76 -0.14 -19.20 -1.88
N ASP A 77 -0.23 -20.19 -0.98
CA ASP A 77 -0.72 -20.02 0.38
C ASP A 77 0.37 -19.48 1.31
N PRO A 78 0.28 -18.22 1.81
CA PRO A 78 1.27 -17.62 2.69
C PRO A 78 1.30 -18.25 4.08
N THR A 79 0.29 -19.06 4.44
CA THR A 79 0.20 -19.70 5.76
C THR A 79 0.94 -21.04 5.81
N LYS A 80 1.23 -21.66 4.66
CA LYS A 80 2.01 -22.88 4.61
C LYS A 80 3.50 -22.56 4.63
N PRO A 81 4.30 -23.21 5.51
CA PRO A 81 5.73 -23.02 5.51
C PRO A 81 6.34 -23.58 4.21
N SER A 82 6.59 -22.69 3.25
CA SER A 82 7.14 -23.05 1.94
C SER A 82 8.64 -23.38 1.98
N SER A 83 9.34 -23.01 3.06
CA SER A 83 10.81 -23.00 3.06
C SER A 83 11.46 -24.31 3.49
N LEU A 84 10.74 -25.22 4.16
CA LEU A 84 11.30 -26.49 4.63
C LEU A 84 10.29 -27.64 4.57
N PRO A 85 10.72 -28.87 4.25
CA PRO A 85 9.93 -30.08 4.48
C PRO A 85 9.55 -30.24 5.96
N ARG A 86 8.36 -30.79 6.24
CA ARG A 86 7.87 -31.02 7.61
C ARG A 86 8.83 -31.87 8.45
N GLU A 87 9.55 -32.80 7.83
CA GLU A 87 10.52 -33.69 8.48
C GLU A 87 11.75 -32.96 9.04
N GLN A 88 12.06 -31.77 8.53
CA GLN A 88 13.21 -30.96 8.98
C GLN A 88 12.82 -29.96 10.09
N LEU A 89 11.53 -29.87 10.41
CA LEU A 89 11.02 -28.97 11.44
C LEU A 89 11.30 -29.55 12.84
N LEU A 90 11.86 -28.72 13.72
CA LEU A 90 12.11 -29.04 15.12
C LEU A 90 10.87 -28.81 16.01
N PHE A 91 9.73 -28.50 15.40
CA PHE A 91 8.47 -28.19 16.06
C PHE A 91 7.29 -28.55 15.16
N ASN A 92 6.12 -28.74 15.77
CA ASN A 92 4.89 -29.00 15.03
C ASN A 92 4.24 -27.64 14.65
N PRO A 93 4.11 -27.31 13.36
CA PRO A 93 3.53 -26.03 12.93
C PRO A 93 2.01 -25.97 13.15
N ASP A 94 1.34 -27.13 13.26
CA ASP A 94 -0.12 -27.24 13.40
C ASP A 94 -0.59 -27.20 14.87
N ASP A 95 0.30 -26.95 15.84
CA ASP A 95 -0.05 -26.86 17.26
C ASP A 95 -0.78 -25.53 17.57
N PRO A 96 -2.06 -25.57 18.01
CA PRO A 96 -2.83 -24.35 18.28
C PRO A 96 -2.32 -23.52 19.46
N ASN A 97 -1.49 -24.09 20.36
CA ASN A 97 -0.92 -23.37 21.50
C ASN A 97 0.55 -22.94 21.27
N LEU A 98 1.01 -22.93 20.02
CA LEU A 98 2.39 -22.62 19.69
C LEU A 98 2.71 -21.14 19.98
N ASN A 99 3.39 -20.88 21.08
CA ASN A 99 3.89 -19.54 21.38
C ASN A 99 5.16 -19.25 20.55
N HIS A 100 5.00 -18.51 19.45
CA HIS A 100 6.08 -18.15 18.53
C HIS A 100 7.26 -17.46 19.22
N ALA A 101 7.02 -16.61 20.22
CA ALA A 101 8.08 -15.89 20.93
C ALA A 101 8.93 -16.83 21.80
N VAL A 102 8.30 -17.77 22.49
CA VAL A 102 9.00 -18.78 23.30
C VAL A 102 9.78 -19.73 22.40
N LEU A 103 9.18 -20.17 21.30
CA LEU A 103 9.84 -21.05 20.32
C LEU A 103 11.06 -20.37 19.70
N LEU A 104 10.92 -19.13 19.24
CA LEU A 104 12.01 -18.35 18.67
C LEU A 104 13.13 -18.15 19.69
N SER A 105 12.79 -17.81 20.94
CA SER A 105 13.75 -17.64 22.03
C SER A 105 14.50 -18.94 22.36
N ARG A 106 13.83 -20.09 22.28
CA ARG A 106 14.46 -21.39 22.50
C ARG A 106 15.41 -21.75 21.37
N LEU A 107 15.00 -21.52 20.12
CA LEU A 107 15.83 -21.79 18.94
C LEU A 107 17.06 -20.88 18.89
N THR A 108 16.94 -19.59 19.21
CA THR A 108 18.09 -18.66 19.25
C THR A 108 19.08 -19.00 20.36
N LYS A 109 18.59 -19.43 21.54
CA LYS A 109 19.46 -19.96 22.60
C LYS A 109 20.19 -21.23 22.16
N SER A 110 19.49 -22.16 21.51
CA SER A 110 20.11 -23.37 20.96
C SER A 110 21.13 -23.07 19.87
N LEU A 111 20.87 -22.07 19.01
CA LEU A 111 21.81 -21.58 18.01
C LEU A 111 23.08 -21.02 18.65
N LEU A 112 22.94 -20.22 19.71
CA LEU A 112 24.09 -19.67 20.43
C LEU A 112 24.94 -20.78 21.07
N LEU A 113 24.30 -21.79 21.68
CA LEU A 113 25.00 -22.94 22.26
C LEU A 113 25.76 -23.73 21.19
N ASN A 114 25.13 -24.03 20.05
CA ASN A 114 25.80 -24.71 18.93
C ASN A 114 26.96 -23.89 18.35
N PHE A 115 26.85 -22.56 18.32
CA PHE A 115 27.94 -21.69 17.89
C PHE A 115 29.13 -21.72 18.87
N LEU A 116 28.86 -21.76 20.18
CA LEU A 116 29.91 -21.90 21.20
C LEU A 116 30.59 -23.28 21.13
N GLU A 117 29.82 -24.34 20.90
CA GLU A 117 30.34 -25.69 20.65
C GLU A 117 31.21 -25.72 19.40
N LEU A 118 30.75 -25.11 18.29
CA LEU A 118 31.52 -25.00 17.06
C LEU A 118 32.86 -24.29 17.30
N THR A 119 32.86 -23.19 18.06
CA THR A 119 34.09 -22.44 18.38
C THR A 119 35.06 -23.32 19.19
N SER A 120 34.53 -24.11 20.11
CA SER A 120 35.32 -25.04 20.92
C SER A 120 35.88 -26.20 20.09
N ILE A 121 35.10 -26.75 19.15
CA ILE A 121 35.55 -27.78 18.20
C ILE A 121 36.63 -27.23 17.28
N LEU A 122 36.48 -26.03 16.75
CA LEU A 122 37.51 -25.40 15.90
C LEU A 122 38.83 -25.15 16.65
N SER A 123 38.78 -24.98 17.98
CA SER A 123 39.97 -24.84 18.81
C SER A 123 40.66 -26.18 19.09
N LEU A 124 39.89 -27.26 19.30
CA LEU A 124 40.42 -28.58 19.69
C LEU A 124 40.70 -29.49 18.49
N ASP A 125 39.75 -29.61 17.56
CA ASP A 125 39.82 -30.47 16.38
C ASP A 125 38.99 -29.87 15.22
N PRO A 126 39.63 -29.10 14.32
CA PRO A 126 38.96 -28.44 13.20
C PRO A 126 38.29 -29.40 12.20
N THR A 127 38.64 -30.68 12.21
CA THR A 127 38.10 -31.64 11.23
C THR A 127 36.65 -32.04 11.51
N LYS A 128 36.18 -31.86 12.75
CA LYS A 128 34.83 -32.25 13.20
C LYS A 128 33.77 -31.14 13.08
N HIS A 129 34.07 -30.03 12.42
CA HIS A 129 33.15 -28.88 12.33
C HIS A 129 31.87 -29.15 11.51
N VAL A 130 31.89 -30.15 10.62
CA VAL A 130 30.83 -30.40 9.62
C VAL A 130 29.48 -30.70 10.28
N GLU A 131 29.46 -31.56 11.30
CA GLU A 131 28.22 -31.93 12.01
C GLU A 131 27.57 -30.71 12.67
N LYS A 132 28.36 -29.89 13.37
CA LYS A 132 27.85 -28.67 14.01
C LYS A 132 27.42 -27.60 13.01
N MET A 133 28.05 -27.54 11.84
CA MET A 133 27.62 -26.63 10.78
C MET A 133 26.23 -27.00 10.25
N GLU A 134 25.94 -28.30 10.15
CA GLU A 134 24.61 -28.77 9.74
C GLU A 134 23.56 -28.53 10.82
N ASP A 135 23.88 -28.75 12.10
CA ASP A 135 23.00 -28.39 13.23
C ASP A 135 22.64 -26.89 13.20
N ILE A 136 23.64 -26.02 13.00
CA ILE A 136 23.45 -24.56 12.89
C ILE A 136 22.58 -24.23 11.68
N ARG A 137 22.84 -24.84 10.53
CA ARG A 137 22.03 -24.66 9.31
C ARG A 137 20.57 -25.03 9.58
N GLN A 138 20.31 -26.18 10.20
CA GLN A 138 18.97 -26.63 10.53
C GLN A 138 18.27 -25.66 11.51
N LEU A 139 18.97 -25.17 12.53
CA LEU A 139 18.45 -24.19 13.48
C LEU A 139 18.06 -22.87 12.81
N VAL A 140 18.92 -22.34 11.93
CA VAL A 140 18.66 -21.08 11.21
C VAL A 140 17.46 -21.22 10.27
N LEU A 141 17.37 -22.34 9.54
CA LEU A 141 16.24 -22.60 8.66
C LEU A 141 14.93 -22.71 9.46
N ASN A 142 14.95 -23.36 10.61
CA ASN A 142 13.79 -23.45 11.51
C ASN A 142 13.38 -22.08 12.07
N ILE A 143 14.34 -21.24 12.46
CA ILE A 143 14.09 -19.86 12.88
C ILE A 143 13.39 -19.07 11.76
N HIS A 144 13.83 -19.22 10.51
CA HIS A 144 13.20 -18.57 9.37
C HIS A 144 11.75 -19.01 9.18
N VAL A 145 11.45 -20.30 9.35
CA VAL A 145 10.07 -20.79 9.32
C VAL A 145 9.21 -20.13 10.40
N VAL A 146 9.70 -20.07 11.65
CA VAL A 146 8.96 -19.44 12.76
C VAL A 146 8.69 -17.96 12.48
N ILE A 147 9.67 -17.23 11.95
CA ILE A 147 9.50 -15.82 11.56
C ILE A 147 8.44 -15.70 10.48
N ASN A 148 8.47 -16.58 9.47
CA ASN A 148 7.48 -16.57 8.38
C ASN A 148 6.06 -16.86 8.87
N MET A 149 5.90 -17.80 9.81
CA MET A 149 4.60 -18.07 10.45
C MET A 149 4.05 -16.85 11.21
N TYR A 150 4.92 -15.95 11.70
CA TYR A 150 4.50 -14.73 12.39
C TYR A 150 4.12 -13.57 11.43
N ARG A 151 4.48 -13.65 10.14
CA ARG A 151 4.23 -12.58 9.14
C ARG A 151 2.75 -12.21 8.99
N PRO A 152 1.79 -13.15 8.94
CA PRO A 152 0.37 -12.81 8.83
C PRO A 152 -0.13 -12.01 10.04
N HIS A 153 0.34 -12.34 11.25
CA HIS A 153 0.01 -11.58 12.45
C HIS A 153 0.61 -10.17 12.40
N GLN A 154 1.89 -10.04 12.01
CA GLN A 154 2.54 -8.74 11.83
C GLN A 154 1.80 -7.85 10.83
N ALA A 155 1.37 -8.41 9.69
CA ALA A 155 0.62 -7.66 8.68
C ALA A 155 -0.72 -7.15 9.22
N ARG A 156 -1.43 -7.96 10.01
CA ARG A 156 -2.70 -7.55 10.64
C ARG A 156 -2.51 -6.41 11.64
N GLU A 157 -1.52 -6.52 12.52
CA GLU A 157 -1.21 -5.44 13.48
C GLU A 157 -0.76 -4.16 12.77
N SER A 158 0.02 -4.27 11.70
CA SER A 158 0.42 -3.10 10.89
C SER A 158 -0.77 -2.41 10.21
N VAL A 159 -1.74 -3.18 9.71
CA VAL A 159 -2.99 -2.61 9.16
C VAL A 159 -3.84 -1.97 10.26
N LYS A 160 -3.91 -2.60 11.43
CA LYS A 160 -4.63 -2.05 12.57
C LYS A 160 -4.03 -0.71 13.01
N GLU A 161 -2.71 -0.62 13.14
CA GLU A 161 -2.00 0.62 13.47
C GLU A 161 -2.28 1.73 12.43
N MET A 162 -2.25 1.39 11.14
CA MET A 162 -2.62 2.32 10.06
C MET A 162 -4.06 2.82 10.19
N LEU A 163 -5.01 1.93 10.53
CA LEU A 163 -6.41 2.31 10.70
C LEU A 163 -6.62 3.17 11.96
N GLU A 164 -5.91 2.87 13.04
CA GLU A 164 -5.93 3.70 14.26
C GLU A 164 -5.40 5.11 13.97
N GLU A 165 -4.34 5.24 13.17
CA GLU A 165 -3.85 6.53 12.71
C GLU A 165 -4.89 7.31 11.88
N VAL A 166 -5.57 6.63 10.94
CA VAL A 166 -6.65 7.24 10.16
C VAL A 166 -7.79 7.74 11.06
N LEU A 167 -8.17 6.97 12.07
CA LEU A 167 -9.21 7.38 13.03
C LEU A 167 -8.78 8.59 13.86
N VAL A 168 -7.55 8.60 14.36
CA VAL A 168 -7.01 9.74 15.13
C VAL A 168 -6.95 11.00 14.27
N ASN A 169 -6.55 10.88 13.00
CA ASN A 169 -6.51 12.01 12.09
C ASN A 169 -7.92 12.51 11.73
N GLY A 170 -8.87 11.60 11.50
CA GLY A 170 -10.27 11.96 11.28
C GLY A 170 -10.89 12.68 12.47
N GLN A 171 -10.59 12.26 13.70
CA GLN A 171 -11.07 12.98 14.90
C GLN A 171 -10.48 14.39 14.98
N LYS A 172 -9.18 14.57 14.70
CA LYS A 172 -8.56 15.90 14.67
C LYS A 172 -9.20 16.80 13.62
N GLU A 173 -9.48 16.28 12.43
CA GLU A 173 -10.13 17.03 11.36
C GLU A 173 -11.55 17.46 11.75
N ILE A 174 -12.31 16.60 12.45
CA ILE A 174 -13.63 16.95 12.99
C ILE A 174 -13.51 18.05 14.05
N ASP A 175 -12.57 17.92 14.99
CA ASP A 175 -12.33 18.93 16.03
C ASP A 175 -11.93 20.29 15.42
N GLU A 176 -11.14 20.28 14.35
CA GLU A 176 -10.79 21.48 13.59
C GLU A 176 -11.98 22.08 12.85
N CYS A 177 -12.82 21.25 12.23
CA CYS A 177 -14.07 21.70 11.60
C CYS A 177 -15.04 22.32 12.61
N ASP A 178 -15.18 21.73 13.81
CA ASP A 178 -16.04 22.26 14.86
C ASP A 178 -15.53 23.61 15.38
N ARG A 179 -14.21 23.75 15.59
CA ARG A 179 -13.59 25.04 15.95
C ARG A 179 -13.79 26.09 14.86
N LEU A 180 -13.64 25.72 13.59
CA LEU A 180 -13.85 26.64 12.47
C LEU A 180 -15.32 27.06 12.40
N LYS A 181 -16.25 26.13 12.61
CA LYS A 181 -17.69 26.43 12.67
C LYS A 181 -18.02 27.41 13.80
N GLU A 182 -17.46 27.22 15.00
CA GLU A 182 -17.63 28.19 16.10
C GLU A 182 -17.06 29.57 15.75
N ARG A 183 -15.89 29.64 15.10
CA ARG A 183 -15.29 30.91 14.65
C ARG A 183 -16.18 31.61 13.61
N VAL A 184 -16.73 30.86 12.66
CA VAL A 184 -17.64 31.37 11.62
C VAL A 184 -18.98 31.82 12.22
N ASP A 185 -19.57 31.03 13.13
CA ASP A 185 -20.81 31.41 13.83
C ASP A 185 -20.62 32.68 14.68
N GLY A 186 -19.47 32.81 15.36
CA GLY A 186 -19.09 34.03 16.08
C GLY A 186 -18.97 35.24 15.15
N PHE A 187 -18.35 35.07 13.99
CA PHE A 187 -18.25 36.12 12.97
C PHE A 187 -19.63 36.50 12.40
N LEU A 188 -20.49 35.54 12.08
CA LEU A 188 -21.83 35.82 11.59
C LEU A 188 -22.67 36.57 12.62
N ARG A 189 -22.53 36.25 13.92
CA ARG A 189 -23.17 37.00 15.00
C ARG A 189 -22.67 38.45 15.08
N SER A 190 -21.36 38.69 15.05
CA SER A 190 -20.81 40.05 15.12
C SER A 190 -21.21 40.91 13.92
N VAL A 191 -21.27 40.34 12.71
CA VAL A 191 -21.78 41.02 11.52
C VAL A 191 -23.28 41.28 11.62
N GLY A 192 -24.05 40.33 12.18
CA GLY A 192 -25.48 40.49 12.45
C GLY A 192 -25.77 41.64 13.41
N GLU A 193 -25.02 41.73 14.52
CA GLU A 193 -25.10 42.81 15.50
C GLU A 193 -24.80 44.18 14.86
N LEU A 194 -23.74 44.26 14.04
CA LEU A 194 -23.39 45.48 13.31
C LEU A 194 -24.50 45.93 12.35
N LYS A 195 -25.19 44.98 11.70
CA LYS A 195 -26.32 45.28 10.80
C LYS A 195 -27.59 45.69 11.55
N THR A 196 -27.84 45.14 12.75
CA THR A 196 -28.98 45.54 13.58
C THR A 196 -28.82 46.92 14.20
N ALA A 197 -27.59 47.32 14.55
CA ALA A 197 -27.29 48.69 14.98
C ALA A 197 -27.64 49.74 13.90
N HIS A 198 -27.55 49.36 12.62
CA HIS A 198 -27.97 50.20 11.49
C HIS A 198 -29.49 50.30 11.31
N ALA A 199 -30.25 49.27 11.71
CA ALA A 199 -31.72 49.25 11.56
C ALA A 199 -32.44 50.07 12.65
N THR A 200 -31.84 50.21 13.84
CA THR A 200 -32.39 51.02 14.93
C THR A 200 -32.20 52.52 14.76
N ASP A 201 -31.27 52.95 13.89
CA ASP A 201 -31.00 54.37 13.61
C ASP A 201 -31.87 54.95 12.46
N GLY A 202 -32.80 54.13 11.94
CA GLY A 202 -33.68 54.46 10.82
C GLY A 202 -35.07 55.00 11.20
N GLN A 203 -35.27 55.54 12.41
CA GLN A 203 -36.53 56.21 12.76
C GLN A 203 -36.49 57.67 12.27
N LEU A 204 -37.13 57.93 11.12
CA LEU A 204 -37.26 59.25 10.49
C LEU A 204 -37.95 60.27 11.42
N PRO A 205 -37.35 61.45 11.70
CA PRO A 205 -38.12 62.63 12.04
C PRO A 205 -38.61 63.29 10.74
N ALA A 206 -39.91 63.58 10.70
CA ALA A 206 -40.52 64.41 9.67
C ALA A 206 -40.15 65.88 9.92
N ASP A 207 -39.10 66.38 9.28
CA ASP A 207 -39.10 67.76 8.76
C ASP A 207 -37.99 67.98 7.73
N GLY A 208 -38.29 68.78 6.71
CA GLY A 208 -37.41 69.03 5.56
C GLY A 208 -36.30 70.02 5.88
N SER A 209 -35.06 69.56 5.95
CA SER A 209 -33.84 70.36 5.75
C SER A 209 -32.65 69.44 5.37
N PRO A 210 -31.69 69.92 4.57
CA PRO A 210 -30.67 69.05 3.96
C PRO A 210 -29.63 68.63 5.00
N ALA A 211 -29.44 67.32 5.16
CA ALA A 211 -28.48 66.74 6.10
C ALA A 211 -27.01 67.01 5.67
N PRO A 212 -26.09 67.22 6.62
CA PRO A 212 -24.67 67.39 6.34
C PRO A 212 -24.01 66.06 5.96
N GLN A 213 -22.90 66.14 5.22
CA GLN A 213 -22.06 65.05 4.67
C GLN A 213 -21.37 64.14 5.73
N ALA A 214 -22.03 63.83 6.84
CA ALA A 214 -21.50 63.00 7.92
C ALA A 214 -21.68 61.49 7.68
N THR A 215 -22.46 61.08 6.69
CA THR A 215 -22.84 59.68 6.48
C THR A 215 -21.81 58.85 5.71
N ASP A 216 -20.99 59.47 4.85
CA ASP A 216 -20.00 58.74 4.04
C ASP A 216 -18.74 58.37 4.83
N ASN A 217 -18.25 59.25 5.71
CA ASN A 217 -17.09 58.95 6.55
C ASN A 217 -17.40 57.85 7.59
N ALA A 218 -18.60 57.85 8.17
CA ALA A 218 -19.02 56.81 9.10
C ALA A 218 -19.13 55.43 8.42
N LYS A 219 -19.72 55.37 7.22
CA LYS A 219 -19.77 54.15 6.40
C LYS A 219 -18.38 53.64 6.01
N LEU A 220 -17.45 54.55 5.70
CA LEU A 220 -16.08 54.20 5.34
C LEU A 220 -15.29 53.65 6.54
N GLU A 221 -15.50 54.17 7.75
CA GLU A 221 -14.91 53.62 8.97
C GLU A 221 -15.47 52.25 9.34
N GLU A 222 -16.76 52.02 9.14
CA GLU A 222 -17.39 50.72 9.34
C GLU A 222 -16.90 49.68 8.33
N GLN A 223 -16.76 50.05 7.06
CA GLN A 223 -16.12 49.19 6.07
C GLN A 223 -14.69 48.86 6.48
N ARG A 224 -13.90 49.82 6.97
CA ARG A 224 -12.54 49.56 7.46
C ARG A 224 -12.51 48.64 8.68
N LYS A 225 -13.49 48.72 9.58
CA LYS A 225 -13.64 47.79 10.70
C LYS A 225 -13.99 46.38 10.23
N LEU A 226 -14.90 46.26 9.26
CA LEU A 226 -15.29 44.98 8.63
C LEU A 226 -14.10 44.33 7.91
N TRP A 227 -13.33 45.13 7.15
CA TRP A 227 -12.12 44.68 6.45
C TRP A 227 -11.00 44.28 7.40
N LYS A 228 -10.86 44.95 8.56
CA LYS A 228 -9.93 44.53 9.62
C LYS A 228 -10.34 43.20 10.25
N LEU A 229 -11.63 43.01 10.54
CA LEU A 229 -12.15 41.78 11.12
C LEU A 229 -11.94 40.57 10.19
N ILE A 230 -12.13 40.77 8.87
CA ILE A 230 -11.85 39.75 7.84
C ILE A 230 -10.36 39.38 7.79
N HIS A 231 -9.47 40.37 7.91
CA HIS A 231 -8.04 40.12 7.93
C HIS A 231 -7.58 39.36 9.19
N GLU A 232 -8.11 39.69 10.37
CA GLU A 232 -7.84 38.94 11.62
C GLU A 232 -8.42 37.51 11.62
N THR A 233 -9.29 37.17 10.67
CA THR A 233 -9.79 35.79 10.49
C THR A 233 -9.03 34.96 9.48
N THR A 234 -8.20 35.60 8.63
CA THR A 234 -7.42 34.93 7.57
C THR A 234 -6.03 34.49 8.06
N ASP A 235 -5.51 35.13 9.11
CA ASP A 235 -4.39 34.65 9.94
C ASP A 235 -4.87 33.76 11.11
#